data_AF-X1FBA6-F1
#
_entry.id   AF-X1FBA6-F1
#
_cell.length_a   1.000
_cell.length_b   1.000
_cell.length_c   1.000
_cell.angle_alpha   90.00
_cell.angle_beta   90.00
_cell.angle_gamma   90.00
#
_symmetry.space_group_name_H-M   'P 1'
#
loop_
_entity.id
_entity.type
_entity.pdbx_description
1 polymer ?
#
loop_
_entity_poly.entity_id
_entity_poly.type
_entity_poly.pdbx_seq_one_letter_code
_entity_poly.pdbx_strand_id
1 'polypeptide(L)' 'MSLYNLSKNAKDLADSNGGWWASHPEFPLEDWKRHVVDDDVRDSYWEWVAMKVEHSES' A
#
# COMPACT_ATOMS: atom_id res chain seq x y z
N MET A 1 19.06 2.63 -21.80
CA MET A 1 17.94 3.06 -20.93
C MET A 1 17.02 1.88 -20.74
N SER A 2 17.03 1.23 -19.58
CA SER A 2 16.05 0.18 -19.29
C SER A 2 15.79 0.09 -17.79
N LEU A 3 14.49 0.06 -17.49
CA LEU A 3 13.82 -0.52 -16.34
C LEU A 3 14.10 0.17 -15.00
N TYR A 4 13.34 1.24 -14.74
CA TYR A 4 12.97 1.56 -13.36
C TYR A 4 12.33 0.30 -12.77
N ASN A 5 13.06 -0.37 -11.90
CA ASN A 5 12.51 -1.40 -11.04
C ASN A 5 11.25 -0.81 -10.38
N LEU A 6 10.08 -1.32 -10.75
CA LEU A 6 8.82 -1.07 -10.07
C LEU A 6 8.86 -1.71 -8.68
N SER A 7 9.73 -1.22 -7.80
CA SER A 7 9.37 -1.17 -6.40
C SER A 7 8.13 -0.28 -6.36
N LYS A 8 6.94 -0.88 -6.24
CA LYS A 8 5.67 -0.17 -6.11
C LYS A 8 5.72 0.59 -4.78
N ASN A 9 6.38 1.73 -4.79
CA ASN A 9 6.54 2.57 -3.61
C ASN A 9 5.16 3.07 -3.20
N ALA A 10 4.92 3.18 -1.89
CA ALA A 10 3.70 3.74 -1.30
C ALA A 10 3.19 5.01 -2.03
N LYS A 11 4.11 5.86 -2.46
CA LYS A 11 3.81 7.09 -3.20
C LYS A 11 3.23 6.85 -4.60
N ASP A 12 3.74 5.88 -5.34
CA ASP A 12 3.29 5.56 -6.71
C ASP A 12 1.89 4.93 -6.69
N LEU A 13 1.65 4.05 -5.71
CA LEU A 13 0.33 3.48 -5.44
C LEU A 13 -0.69 4.55 -5.04
N ALA A 14 -0.28 5.52 -4.23
CA ALA A 14 -1.12 6.66 -3.89
C ALA A 14 -1.48 7.48 -5.13
N ASP A 15 -0.48 7.90 -5.91
CA ASP A 15 -0.69 8.74 -7.11
C ASP A 15 -1.63 8.06 -8.12
N SER A 16 -1.41 6.76 -8.37
CA SER A 16 -2.24 5.96 -9.29
C SER A 16 -3.68 5.75 -8.83
N ASN A 17 -3.96 5.83 -7.53
CA ASN A 17 -5.30 5.61 -6.96
C ASN A 17 -6.04 6.91 -6.59
N GLY A 18 -5.55 8.08 -7.01
CA GLY A 18 -6.20 9.37 -6.73
C GLY A 18 -5.52 10.22 -5.65
N GLY A 19 -4.28 9.87 -5.29
CA GLY A 19 -3.40 10.63 -4.40
C GLY A 19 -3.30 10.06 -2.98
N TRP A 20 -2.51 10.74 -2.14
CA TRP A 20 -2.18 10.29 -0.78
C TRP A 20 -3.40 10.10 0.15
N TRP A 21 -4.50 10.81 -0.11
CA TRP A 21 -5.74 10.73 0.66
C TRP A 21 -6.77 9.76 0.09
N ALA A 22 -6.46 9.14 -1.05
CA ALA A 22 -7.30 8.11 -1.62
C ALA A 22 -7.09 6.77 -0.89
N SER A 23 -7.91 5.79 -1.23
CA SER A 23 -7.84 4.43 -0.71
C SER A 23 -7.80 3.43 -1.85
N HIS A 24 -7.00 2.38 -1.70
CA HIS A 24 -6.97 1.27 -2.63
C HIS A 24 -8.32 0.51 -2.61
N PRO A 25 -8.91 0.19 -3.77
CA PRO A 25 -10.21 -0.47 -3.84
C PRO A 25 -10.22 -1.87 -3.21
N GLU A 26 -9.10 -2.60 -3.31
CA GLU A 26 -8.96 -3.96 -2.75
C GLU A 26 -8.48 -3.95 -1.29
N PHE A 27 -7.90 -2.85 -0.82
CA PHE A 27 -7.27 -2.76 0.51
C PHE A 27 -7.78 -1.50 1.23
N PRO A 28 -9.02 -1.51 1.75
CA PRO A 28 -9.62 -0.33 2.38
C PRO A 28 -8.90 0.05 3.69
N LEU A 29 -8.97 1.33 4.05
CA LEU A 29 -8.37 1.89 5.27
C LEU A 29 -8.84 1.18 6.56
N GLU A 30 -10.05 0.62 6.57
CA GLU A 30 -10.55 -0.15 7.73
C GLU A 30 -9.74 -1.42 7.99
N ASP A 31 -9.29 -2.09 6.93
CA ASP A 31 -8.50 -3.31 7.02
C ASP A 31 -7.08 -2.99 7.53
N TRP A 32 -6.49 -1.89 7.03
CA TRP A 32 -5.24 -1.34 7.57
C TRP A 32 -5.35 -0.98 9.05
N LYS A 33 -6.40 -0.28 9.46
CA LYS A 33 -6.61 0.06 10.88
C LYS A 33 -6.68 -1.18 11.75
N ARG A 34 -7.32 -2.24 11.25
CA ARG A 34 -7.37 -3.52 11.97
C ARG A 34 -5.99 -4.13 12.11
N HIS A 35 -5.19 -4.11 11.06
CA HIS A 35 -3.82 -4.60 11.09
C HIS A 35 -2.92 -3.81 12.06
N VAL A 36 -3.00 -2.47 12.05
CA VAL A 36 -2.25 -1.62 12.99
C VAL A 36 -2.59 -1.92 14.45
N VAL A 37 -3.87 -2.23 14.74
CA VAL A 37 -4.33 -2.55 16.10
C VAL A 37 -3.98 -3.99 16.50
N ASP A 38 -4.05 -4.93 15.57
CA ASP A 38 -3.85 -6.37 15.84
C ASP A 38 -2.36 -6.77 15.91
N ASP A 39 -1.55 -6.27 14.98
CA ASP A 39 -0.13 -6.62 14.86
C ASP A 39 0.81 -5.63 15.60
N ASP A 40 0.28 -4.54 16.21
CA ASP A 40 1.05 -3.42 16.80
C ASP A 40 2.06 -2.77 15.81
N VAL A 41 1.78 -2.92 14.52
CA VAL A 41 2.65 -2.42 13.46
C VAL A 41 2.35 -0.95 13.18
N ARG A 42 3.39 -0.13 13.12
CA ARG A 42 3.29 1.34 12.93
C ARG A 42 3.49 1.79 11.49
N ASP A 43 3.21 0.91 10.53
CA ASP A 43 3.38 1.22 9.11
C ASP A 43 2.30 2.19 8.61
N SER A 44 2.69 3.09 7.71
CA SER A 44 1.74 3.98 7.04
C SER A 44 0.78 3.18 6.14
N TYR A 45 -0.43 3.67 5.93
CA TYR A 45 -1.44 3.01 5.09
C TYR A 45 -0.89 2.55 3.73
N TRP A 46 -0.23 3.44 2.99
CA TRP A 46 0.30 3.12 1.67
C TRP A 46 1.51 2.17 1.69
N GLU A 47 2.27 2.14 2.79
CA GLU A 47 3.35 1.14 2.97
C GLU A 47 2.74 -0.24 3.18
N TRP A 48 1.70 -0.34 4.01
CA TRP A 48 0.94 -1.57 4.18
C TRP A 48 0.28 -2.03 2.88
N VAL A 49 -0.33 -1.13 2.10
CA VAL A 49 -0.89 -1.47 0.77
C VAL A 49 0.22 -1.97 -0.16
N ALA A 50 1.39 -1.33 -0.19
CA ALA A 50 2.52 -1.79 -1.00
C ALA A 50 2.92 -3.22 -0.64
N MET A 51 3.07 -3.51 0.66
CA MET A 51 3.38 -4.86 1.14
C MET A 51 2.31 -5.88 0.73
N LYS A 52 1.02 -5.54 0.83
CA LYS A 52 -0.08 -6.44 0.41
C LYS A 52 -0.08 -6.69 -1.09
N VAL A 53 0.17 -5.66 -1.90
CA VAL A 53 0.25 -5.78 -3.36
C VAL A 53 1.45 -6.64 -3.77
N GLU A 54 2.63 -6.43 -3.16
CA GLU A 54 3.82 -7.25 -3.42
C GLU A 54 3.61 -8.71 -3.03
N HIS A 55 2.90 -8.97 -1.92
CA HIS A 55 2.62 -10.33 -1.45
C HIS A 55 1.52 -11.07 -2.23
N SER A 56 0.68 -10.33 -2.98
CA SER A 56 -0.38 -10.92 -3.81
C SER A 56 0.11 -11.35 -5.20
N GLU A 57 1.31 -10.94 -5.61
CA GLU A 57 1.99 -11.43 -6.81
C GLU A 57 2.80 -12.69 -6.46
N SER A 58 2.11 -13.83 -6.28
CA SER A 58 2.73 -15.17 -6.11
C SER A 58 1.86 -16.26 -6.72
#